data_AF-E6QDH3-F1
#
_entry.id   AF-E6QDH3-F1
#
_cell.length_a   1.000
_cell.length_b   1.000
_cell.length_c   1.000
_cell.angle_alpha   90.00
_cell.angle_beta   90.00
_cell.angle_gamma   90.00
#
_symmetry.space_group_name_H-M   'P 1'
#
loop_
_entity.id
_entity.type
_entity.pdbx_description
1 polymer ?
#
loop_
_entity_poly.entity_id
_entity_poly.type
_entity_poly.pdbx_seq_one_letter_code
_entity_poly.pdbx_strand_id
1 'polypeptide(L)'
;MSRSFSLLALAGIWALSTASAMAHPIRNESPMEPGLWDMTVAGTVQVPSANVSEPVHRSMQVCIKAHEPPAEPFLPAHHGHCTTTHAPLANGREQWKIHCTAPHATVNQIGWIQSLPQTFDSHWQITENITGPASYATETTMRMKGRRAGPDCGSVR
;
A
#
# COMPACT_ATOMS: atom_id res chain seq x y z
N MET A 1 0.16 24.03 75.52
CA MET A 1 -1.28 23.72 75.60
C MET A 1 -1.94 24.19 74.31
N SER A 2 -2.82 23.36 73.71
CA SER A 2 -3.73 23.61 72.56
C SER A 2 -3.12 23.93 71.19
N ARG A 3 -3.14 23.03 70.19
CA ARG A 3 -4.24 22.52 69.30
C ARG A 3 -4.50 23.46 68.10
N SER A 4 -4.05 23.09 66.88
CA SER A 4 -4.81 22.40 65.79
C SER A 4 -5.88 23.32 65.16
N PHE A 5 -6.09 23.48 63.85
CA PHE A 5 -6.14 22.57 62.69
C PHE A 5 -6.02 23.40 61.40
N SER A 6 -5.45 22.86 60.33
CA SER A 6 -5.78 23.31 58.97
C SER A 6 -5.62 22.18 57.94
N LEU A 7 -6.76 21.90 57.30
CA LEU A 7 -6.94 21.52 55.90
C LEU A 7 -6.36 20.19 55.41
N LEU A 8 -7.21 19.16 55.39
CA LEU A 8 -7.12 18.06 54.44
C LEU A 8 -8.51 17.87 53.82
N ALA A 9 -8.67 18.35 52.58
CA ALA A 9 -9.85 18.07 51.76
C ALA A 9 -9.38 17.71 50.34
N LEU A 10 -9.25 16.40 50.13
CA LEU A 10 -9.64 15.64 48.94
C LEU A 10 -9.37 16.28 47.57
N ALA A 11 -8.22 15.94 46.97
CA ALA A 11 -8.05 15.97 45.52
C ALA A 11 -8.37 14.57 44.95
N GLY A 12 -9.59 14.40 44.45
CA GLY A 12 -9.98 13.24 43.65
C GLY A 12 -9.35 13.34 42.26
N ILE A 13 -8.34 12.52 42.01
CA ILE A 13 -7.70 12.43 40.69
C ILE A 13 -8.59 11.56 39.81
N TRP A 14 -9.33 12.19 38.89
CA TRP A 14 -9.98 11.50 37.79
C TRP A 14 -8.90 10.98 36.82
N ALA A 15 -8.78 9.66 36.72
CA ALA A 15 -7.92 9.00 35.75
C ALA A 15 -8.46 9.23 34.33
N LEU A 16 -7.86 10.17 33.62
CA LEU A 16 -8.01 10.29 32.17
C LEU A 16 -7.42 9.05 31.52
N SER A 17 -8.29 8.14 31.08
CA SER A 17 -7.93 7.03 30.21
C SER A 17 -7.62 7.59 28.83
N THR A 18 -6.36 7.98 28.60
CA THR A 18 -5.85 8.29 27.26
C THR A 18 -5.77 7.00 26.49
N ALA A 19 -6.82 6.68 25.72
CA ALA A 19 -6.71 5.76 24.60
C ALA A 19 -5.73 6.38 23.60
N SER A 20 -4.45 6.01 23.72
CA SER A 20 -3.46 6.27 22.68
C SER A 20 -3.89 5.51 21.44
N ALA A 21 -4.66 6.18 20.58
CA ALA A 21 -4.76 5.78 19.19
C ALA A 21 -3.33 5.80 18.64
N MET A 22 -2.71 4.62 18.55
CA MET A 22 -1.42 4.46 17.91
C MET A 22 -1.63 4.78 16.43
N ALA A 23 -1.46 6.06 16.09
CA ALA A 23 -1.20 6.50 14.74
C ALA A 23 0.09 5.80 14.32
N HIS A 24 -0.06 4.71 13.56
CA HIS A 24 1.10 4.03 12.99
C HIS A 24 1.70 5.01 11.98
N PRO A 25 2.97 5.41 12.13
CA PRO A 25 3.60 6.30 11.17
C PRO A 25 3.57 5.62 9.81
N ILE A 26 3.10 6.37 8.80
CA ILE A 26 3.34 6.04 7.39
C ILE A 26 4.86 5.91 7.29
N ARG A 27 5.37 4.71 7.00
CA ARG A 27 6.82 4.49 7.00
C ARG A 27 7.43 5.28 5.85
N ASN A 28 8.44 6.08 6.18
CA ASN A 28 9.18 6.87 5.20
C ASN A 28 10.06 5.99 4.28
N GLU A 29 10.24 4.71 4.63
CA GLU A 29 11.10 3.75 3.92
C GLU A 29 10.45 2.37 3.86
N SER A 30 10.70 1.63 2.78
CA SER A 30 10.22 0.26 2.63
C SER A 30 10.85 -0.67 3.68
N PRO A 31 10.07 -1.56 4.32
CA PRO A 31 10.62 -2.64 5.16
C PRO A 31 11.42 -3.69 4.38
N MET A 32 11.44 -3.63 3.04
CA MET A 32 12.18 -4.56 2.18
C MET A 32 13.68 -4.26 2.26
N GLU A 33 14.51 -5.30 2.38
CA GLU A 33 15.95 -5.11 2.30
C GLU A 33 16.39 -4.74 0.89
N PRO A 34 17.39 -3.85 0.76
CA PRO A 34 17.99 -3.54 -0.52
C PRO A 34 18.59 -4.77 -1.21
N GLY A 35 18.59 -4.74 -2.54
CA GLY A 35 19.18 -5.76 -3.40
C GLY A 35 18.22 -6.26 -4.48
N LEU A 36 18.52 -7.43 -5.03
CA LEU A 36 17.75 -8.06 -6.09
C LEU A 36 16.54 -8.82 -5.52
N TRP A 37 15.39 -8.64 -6.15
CA TRP A 37 14.15 -9.30 -5.80
C TRP A 37 13.55 -10.03 -7.00
N ASP A 38 13.20 -11.29 -6.81
CA ASP A 38 12.39 -12.05 -7.75
C ASP A 38 10.91 -11.82 -7.45
N MET A 39 10.18 -11.30 -8.43
CA MET A 39 8.78 -10.95 -8.34
C MET A 39 7.96 -11.79 -9.30
N THR A 40 6.79 -12.22 -8.88
CA THR A 40 5.80 -12.89 -9.73
C THR A 40 4.46 -12.21 -9.56
N VAL A 41 3.85 -11.83 -10.67
CA VAL A 41 2.50 -11.26 -10.77
C VAL A 41 1.62 -12.30 -11.44
N ALA A 42 0.49 -12.63 -10.81
CA ALA A 42 -0.52 -13.49 -11.38
C ALA A 42 -1.90 -12.85 -11.20
N GLY A 43 -2.79 -13.00 -12.17
CA GLY A 43 -4.07 -12.32 -12.14
C GLY A 43 -4.95 -12.61 -13.34
N THR A 44 -5.97 -11.79 -13.50
CA THR A 44 -6.93 -11.85 -14.61
C THR A 44 -7.36 -10.44 -14.97
N VAL A 45 -7.45 -10.16 -16.27
CA VAL A 45 -8.03 -8.95 -16.84
C VAL A 45 -9.34 -9.33 -17.50
N GLN A 46 -10.41 -8.60 -17.20
CA GLN A 46 -11.74 -8.83 -17.75
C GLN A 46 -12.20 -7.58 -18.49
N VAL A 47 -12.92 -7.80 -19.59
CA VAL A 47 -13.65 -6.76 -20.32
C VAL A 47 -15.13 -7.19 -20.33
N PRO A 48 -15.92 -6.78 -19.31
CA PRO A 48 -17.28 -7.30 -19.13
C PRO A 48 -18.18 -7.08 -20.34
N SER A 49 -18.06 -5.93 -21.02
CA SER A 49 -18.84 -5.61 -22.22
C SER A 49 -18.59 -6.54 -23.41
N ALA A 50 -17.42 -7.20 -23.44
CA ALA A 50 -17.04 -8.14 -24.49
C ALA A 50 -17.08 -9.61 -24.03
N ASN A 51 -17.41 -9.87 -22.76
CA ASN A 51 -17.32 -11.19 -22.11
C ASN A 51 -15.93 -11.85 -22.30
N VAL A 52 -14.88 -11.03 -22.26
CA VAL A 52 -13.48 -11.48 -22.38
C VAL A 52 -12.86 -11.54 -20.99
N SER A 53 -12.10 -12.60 -20.72
CA SER A 53 -11.36 -12.81 -19.48
C SER A 53 -10.03 -13.48 -19.81
N GLU A 54 -8.93 -12.76 -19.60
CA GLU A 54 -7.58 -13.21 -19.96
C GLU A 54 -6.69 -13.31 -18.72
N PRO A 55 -5.95 -14.43 -18.55
CA PRO A 55 -5.02 -14.57 -17.44
C PRO A 55 -3.79 -13.67 -17.64
N VAL A 56 -3.29 -13.12 -16.55
CA VAL A 56 -2.01 -12.41 -16.52
C VAL A 56 -1.04 -13.24 -15.69
N HIS A 57 0.13 -13.53 -16.24
CA HIS A 57 1.24 -14.10 -15.50
C HIS A 57 2.55 -13.48 -15.96
N ARG A 58 3.30 -12.90 -15.04
CA ARG A 58 4.59 -12.28 -15.32
C ARG A 58 5.55 -12.54 -14.18
N SER A 59 6.75 -12.98 -14.50
CA SER A 59 7.88 -12.99 -13.57
C SER A 59 8.85 -11.89 -13.97
N MET A 60 9.43 -11.20 -12.99
CA MET A 60 10.39 -10.13 -13.21
C MET A 60 11.37 -10.04 -12.05
N GLN A 61 12.51 -9.40 -12.31
CA GLN A 61 13.46 -9.04 -11.29
C GLN A 61 13.44 -7.53 -11.08
N VAL A 62 13.47 -7.10 -9.82
CA VAL A 62 13.48 -5.69 -9.44
C VAL A 62 14.65 -5.44 -8.50
N CYS A 63 15.37 -4.34 -8.72
CA CYS A 63 16.38 -3.85 -7.81
C CYS A 63 15.73 -2.87 -6.83
N ILE A 64 15.73 -3.21 -5.54
CA ILE A 64 15.24 -2.32 -4.49
C ILE A 64 16.43 -1.58 -3.90
N LYS A 65 16.41 -0.25 -3.94
CA LYS A 65 17.48 0.59 -3.40
C LYS A 65 17.28 0.83 -1.91
N ALA A 66 18.39 1.12 -1.22
CA ALA A 66 18.32 1.62 0.14
C ALA A 66 17.53 2.94 0.19
N HIS A 67 16.67 3.08 1.19
CA HIS A 67 15.83 4.27 1.43
C HIS A 67 14.81 4.56 0.31
N GLU A 68 14.49 3.58 -0.55
CA GLU A 68 13.43 3.72 -1.52
C GLU A 68 12.05 3.69 -0.83
N PRO A 69 11.13 4.62 -1.17
CA PRO A 69 9.77 4.60 -0.64
C PRO A 69 9.07 3.29 -0.99
N PRO A 70 8.28 2.70 -0.07
CA PRO A 70 7.61 1.41 -0.32
C PRO A 70 6.62 1.44 -1.50
N ALA A 71 6.11 2.63 -1.85
CA ALA A 71 5.14 2.83 -2.91
C ALA A 71 5.77 2.93 -4.30
N GLU A 72 6.96 3.54 -4.45
CA GLU A 72 7.53 3.87 -5.76
C GLU A 72 7.88 2.66 -6.67
N PRO A 73 8.41 1.53 -6.16
CA PRO A 73 8.80 0.44 -7.06
C PRO A 73 7.60 -0.31 -7.66
N PHE A 74 6.39 -0.14 -7.10
CA PHE A 74 5.23 -0.96 -7.45
C PHE A 74 3.96 -0.17 -7.76
N LEU A 75 3.79 1.02 -7.19
CA LEU A 75 2.62 1.85 -7.41
C LEU A 75 2.97 2.97 -8.39
N PRO A 76 2.15 3.20 -9.43
CA PRO A 76 2.30 4.35 -10.32
C PRO A 76 1.84 5.62 -9.57
N ALA A 77 2.60 6.06 -8.56
CA ALA A 77 2.15 7.09 -7.62
C ALA A 77 2.40 8.54 -8.11
N HIS A 78 3.04 8.76 -9.27
CA HIS A 78 3.62 10.07 -9.60
C HIS A 78 3.31 10.59 -11.01
N HIS A 79 2.06 10.46 -11.45
CA HIS A 79 1.56 11.21 -12.61
C HIS A 79 0.42 12.11 -12.16
N GLY A 80 0.55 13.43 -12.38
CA GLY A 80 -0.24 14.51 -11.74
C GLY A 80 -1.77 14.48 -11.90
N HIS A 81 -2.30 13.42 -12.50
CA HIS A 81 -3.71 13.09 -12.64
C HIS A 81 -4.22 12.09 -11.59
N CYS A 82 -3.34 11.61 -10.70
CA CYS A 82 -3.64 10.57 -9.72
C CYS A 82 -3.60 11.10 -8.28
N THR A 83 -4.55 10.67 -7.46
CA THR A 83 -4.51 10.80 -6.01
C THR A 83 -4.27 9.43 -5.39
N THR A 84 -3.35 9.37 -4.42
CA THR A 84 -3.02 8.13 -3.70
C THR A 84 -3.31 8.34 -2.22
N THR A 85 -3.95 7.34 -1.60
CA THR A 85 -4.17 7.31 -0.16
C THR A 85 -3.66 5.99 0.40
N HIS A 86 -3.10 6.07 1.61
CA HIS A 86 -2.53 4.95 2.34
C HIS A 86 -3.20 4.83 3.70
N ALA A 87 -3.48 3.61 4.12
CA ALA A 87 -4.02 3.34 5.45
C ALA A 87 -3.45 2.03 6.01
N PRO A 88 -3.05 1.98 7.29
CA PRO A 88 -2.62 0.73 7.90
C PRO A 88 -3.77 -0.29 7.96
N LEU A 89 -3.45 -1.56 7.76
CA LEU A 89 -4.33 -2.71 7.94
C LEU A 89 -3.76 -3.66 9.00
N ALA A 90 -4.58 -4.62 9.45
CA ALA A 90 -4.14 -5.69 10.34
C ALA A 90 -3.01 -6.54 9.72
N ASN A 91 -2.17 -7.12 10.60
CA ASN A 91 -1.03 -7.99 10.27
C ASN A 91 0.11 -7.29 9.52
N GLY A 92 0.32 -6.00 9.76
CA GLY A 92 1.41 -5.23 9.13
C GLY A 92 1.21 -5.00 7.63
N ARG A 93 -0.04 -5.13 7.16
CA ARG A 93 -0.43 -4.75 5.80
C ARG A 93 -0.72 -3.27 5.73
N GLU A 94 -0.60 -2.72 4.54
CA GLU A 94 -0.97 -1.35 4.23
C GLU A 94 -1.95 -1.38 3.06
N GLN A 95 -3.13 -0.80 3.24
CA GLN A 95 -4.06 -0.53 2.16
C GLN A 95 -3.58 0.68 1.39
N TRP A 96 -3.70 0.59 0.07
CA TRP A 96 -3.54 1.72 -0.82
C TRP A 96 -4.77 1.85 -1.71
N LYS A 97 -5.11 3.09 -2.05
CA LYS A 97 -6.11 3.41 -3.07
C LYS A 97 -5.53 4.48 -3.98
N ILE A 98 -5.59 4.24 -5.28
CA ILE A 98 -5.20 5.21 -6.31
C ILE A 98 -6.43 5.54 -7.13
N HIS A 99 -6.68 6.84 -7.33
CA HIS A 99 -7.69 7.31 -8.26
C HIS A 99 -7.02 8.24 -9.27
N CYS A 100 -7.02 7.86 -10.54
CA CYS A 100 -6.50 8.67 -11.63
C CYS A 100 -7.61 9.14 -12.56
N THR A 101 -7.56 10.40 -12.99
CA THR A 101 -8.46 10.97 -13.99
C THR A 101 -7.69 11.63 -15.12
N ALA A 102 -7.83 11.11 -16.33
CA ALA A 102 -7.30 11.70 -17.56
C ALA A 102 -8.46 12.01 -18.53
N PRO A 103 -8.24 12.81 -19.59
CA PRO A 103 -9.22 12.94 -20.66
C PRO A 103 -9.62 11.56 -21.20
N HIS A 104 -10.92 11.28 -21.17
CA HIS A 104 -11.51 10.01 -21.62
C HIS A 104 -11.11 8.74 -20.85
N ALA A 105 -10.54 8.87 -19.64
CA ALA A 105 -10.17 7.70 -18.84
C ALA A 105 -10.26 7.99 -17.34
N THR A 106 -10.84 7.03 -16.60
CA THR A 106 -10.71 6.98 -15.14
C THR A 106 -10.12 5.65 -14.74
N VAL A 107 -9.21 5.66 -13.77
CA VAL A 107 -8.60 4.45 -13.23
C VAL A 107 -8.76 4.49 -11.72
N ASN A 108 -9.43 3.47 -11.18
CA ASN A 108 -9.54 3.24 -9.75
C ASN A 108 -8.74 2.00 -9.42
N GLN A 109 -7.84 2.11 -8.46
CA GLN A 109 -7.07 0.99 -7.97
C GLN A 109 -7.23 0.90 -6.46
N ILE A 110 -7.41 -0.30 -5.97
CA ILE A 110 -7.44 -0.58 -4.54
C ILE A 110 -6.68 -1.86 -4.28
N GLY A 111 -5.92 -1.88 -3.20
CA GLY A 111 -5.16 -3.04 -2.86
C GLY A 111 -4.58 -2.98 -1.48
N TRP A 112 -3.79 -4.00 -1.17
CA TRP A 112 -2.93 -3.99 0.00
C TRP A 112 -1.54 -4.47 -0.37
N ILE A 113 -0.55 -3.97 0.37
CA ILE A 113 0.84 -4.43 0.32
C ILE A 113 1.22 -4.99 1.68
N GLN A 114 2.10 -5.98 1.69
CA GLN A 114 2.83 -6.45 2.84
C GLN A 114 4.30 -6.55 2.47
N SER A 115 5.08 -5.64 3.01
CA SER A 115 6.52 -5.59 2.79
C SER A 115 7.23 -6.06 4.05
N LEU A 116 8.09 -7.08 3.90
CA LEU A 116 8.96 -7.61 4.95
C LEU A 116 10.41 -7.65 4.41
N PRO A 117 11.42 -7.81 5.27
CA PRO A 117 12.83 -7.75 4.85
C PRO A 117 13.20 -8.67 3.67
N GLN A 118 12.61 -9.87 3.59
CA GLN A 118 12.94 -10.88 2.56
C GLN A 118 11.76 -11.31 1.70
N THR A 119 10.55 -10.85 2.01
CA THR A 119 9.31 -11.27 1.31
C THR A 119 8.40 -10.10 1.06
N PHE A 120 7.70 -10.16 -0.06
CA PHE A 120 6.70 -9.20 -0.46
C PHE A 120 5.43 -9.93 -0.89
N ASP A 121 4.27 -9.41 -0.51
CA ASP A 121 2.99 -9.90 -0.99
C ASP A 121 2.06 -8.71 -1.19
N SER A 122 1.29 -8.73 -2.26
CA SER A 122 0.37 -7.65 -2.56
C SER A 122 -0.80 -8.14 -3.38
N HIS A 123 -1.96 -7.54 -3.17
CA HIS A 123 -3.18 -7.83 -3.92
C HIS A 123 -3.80 -6.55 -4.44
N TRP A 124 -4.10 -6.52 -5.73
CA TRP A 124 -4.49 -5.33 -6.47
C TRP A 124 -5.82 -5.63 -7.16
N GLN A 125 -6.72 -4.67 -7.12
CA GLN A 125 -7.92 -4.62 -7.95
C GLN A 125 -7.91 -3.27 -8.68
N ILE A 126 -7.97 -3.31 -9.99
CA ILE A 126 -7.94 -2.14 -10.87
C ILE A 126 -9.22 -2.15 -11.69
N THR A 127 -9.89 -1.01 -11.74
CA THR A 127 -11.02 -0.76 -12.61
C THR A 127 -10.67 0.44 -13.48
N GLU A 128 -10.64 0.24 -14.79
CA GLU A 128 -10.41 1.30 -15.76
C GLU A 128 -11.70 1.52 -16.53
N ASN A 129 -12.15 2.78 -16.64
CA ASN A 129 -13.23 3.14 -17.54
C ASN A 129 -12.66 4.06 -18.60
N ILE A 130 -12.68 3.60 -19.84
CA ILE A 130 -12.23 4.34 -21.02
C ILE A 130 -13.47 4.81 -21.76
N THR A 131 -13.59 6.12 -21.93
CA THR A 131 -14.70 6.80 -22.62
C THR A 131 -14.25 7.46 -23.94
N GLY A 132 -13.08 7.04 -24.45
CA GLY A 132 -12.51 7.44 -25.73
C GLY A 132 -13.24 6.79 -26.91
N PRO A 133 -12.64 6.73 -28.12
CA PRO A 133 -13.34 6.31 -29.34
C PRO A 133 -13.95 4.90 -29.27
N ALA A 134 -13.49 4.05 -28.35
CA ALA A 134 -14.22 2.89 -27.89
C ALA A 134 -14.53 3.06 -26.39
N SER A 135 -15.82 3.02 -26.04
CA SER A 135 -16.26 3.04 -24.63
C SER A 135 -16.21 1.63 -24.07
N TYR A 136 -15.33 1.39 -23.09
CA TYR A 136 -15.23 0.09 -22.41
C TYR A 136 -14.71 0.24 -20.99
N ALA A 137 -15.00 -0.78 -20.17
CA ALA A 137 -14.46 -0.91 -18.84
C ALA A 137 -13.59 -2.17 -18.76
N THR A 138 -12.50 -2.10 -18.01
CA THR A 138 -11.68 -3.25 -17.66
C THR A 138 -11.70 -3.46 -16.16
N GLU A 139 -11.71 -4.72 -15.75
CA GLU A 139 -11.53 -5.12 -14.36
C GLU A 139 -10.34 -6.06 -14.27
N THR A 140 -9.33 -5.67 -13.51
CA THR A 140 -8.10 -6.44 -13.34
C THR A 140 -7.93 -6.80 -11.88
N THR A 141 -7.71 -8.08 -11.60
CA THR A 141 -7.30 -8.55 -10.27
C THR A 141 -5.92 -9.15 -10.39
N MET A 142 -5.01 -8.77 -9.49
CA MET A 142 -3.63 -9.27 -9.49
C MET A 142 -3.16 -9.56 -8.08
N ARG A 143 -2.31 -10.56 -7.96
CA ARG A 143 -1.47 -10.80 -6.80
C ARG A 143 -0.03 -10.77 -7.21
N MET A 144 0.77 -9.99 -6.50
CA MET A 144 2.21 -9.93 -6.66
C MET A 144 2.87 -10.56 -5.44
N LYS A 145 3.80 -11.47 -5.67
CA LYS A 145 4.64 -12.06 -4.63
C LYS A 145 6.10 -11.78 -4.96
N GLY A 146 6.88 -11.50 -3.94
CA GLY A 146 8.30 -11.23 -4.06
C GLY A 146 9.13 -11.97 -3.04
N ARG A 147 10.33 -12.36 -3.43
CA ARG A 147 11.37 -12.85 -2.53
C ARG A 147 12.69 -12.21 -2.87
N ARG A 148 13.45 -11.83 -1.86
CA ARG A 148 14.81 -11.34 -2.06
C ARG A 148 15.70 -12.46 -2.59
N ALA A 149 16.34 -12.20 -3.72
CA ALA A 149 17.24 -13.10 -4.41
C ALA A 149 18.69 -12.91 -3.95
N GLY A 150 19.08 -11.69 -3.59
CA GLY A 150 20.43 -11.40 -3.11
C GLY A 150 20.66 -9.92 -2.76
N PRO A 151 21.82 -9.60 -2.18
CA PRO A 151 22.16 -8.23 -1.78
C PRO A 151 22.61 -7.34 -2.94
N ASP A 152 23.07 -7.91 -4.05
CA ASP A 152 23.53 -7.19 -5.23
C ASP A 152 22.44 -7.24 -6.31
N CYS A 153 22.19 -6.10 -6.95
CA CYS A 153 21.26 -6.00 -8.08
C CYS A 153 21.82 -6.56 -9.39
N GLY A 154 23.11 -6.86 -9.44
CA GLY A 154 23.75 -7.40 -10.64
C GLY A 154 23.58 -6.45 -11.83
N SER A 155 23.09 -6.97 -12.96
CA SER A 155 22.84 -6.19 -14.18
C SER A 155 21.42 -5.63 -14.31
N VAL A 156 20.55 -5.85 -13.34
CA VAL A 156 19.17 -5.31 -13.35
C VAL A 156 19.23 -3.82 -13.04
N ARG A 157 18.77 -2.99 -13.99
CA ARG A 157 18.74 -1.53 -13.89
C ARG A 157 17.35 -1.00 -13.60
#